data_AF-A0A139X882-F1
#
_entry.id   AF-A0A139X882-F1
#
_cell.length_a   1.000
_cell.length_b   1.000
_cell.length_c   1.000
_cell.angle_alpha   90.00
_cell.angle_beta   90.00
_cell.angle_gamma   90.00
#
_symmetry.space_group_name_H-M   'P 1'
#
loop_
_entity.id
_entity.type
_entity.pdbx_description
1 polymer ?
#
loop_
_entity_poly.entity_id
_entity_poly.type
_entity_poly.pdbx_seq_one_letter_code
_entity_poly.pdbx_strand_id
1 'polypeptide(L)'
;MGCTKTSQIVIAVDAAVDADVDATVSSNNLQAGELACQYIGDRLKGKGNVVILNSISMDSVIQRVNGCENALSKYADIKILSKDQNAEGSRDGGLRVMSDLLTTSVATKVGETNFGCVDFGLKSFEFKLEEQDECEKDRNCN
;
A
#
# COMPACT_ATOMS: atom_id res chain seq x y z
N MET A 1 -0.46 30.83 -0.82
CA MET A 1 -1.57 31.77 -0.58
C MET A 1 -2.33 31.22 0.62
N GLY A 2 -1.98 31.64 1.84
CA GLY A 2 -2.56 31.09 3.08
C GLY A 2 -3.93 31.69 3.38
N CYS A 3 -4.82 30.91 3.99
CA CYS A 3 -6.05 31.44 4.58
C CYS A 3 -5.65 32.47 5.64
N THR A 4 -5.81 33.75 5.31
CA THR A 4 -5.50 34.85 6.22
C THR A 4 -6.60 34.91 7.26
N LYS A 5 -6.23 34.94 8.55
CA LYS A 5 -7.15 35.09 9.67
C LYS A 5 -8.12 36.25 9.45
N THR A 6 -9.33 35.89 9.04
CA THR A 6 -10.55 36.69 9.19
C THR A 6 -11.29 36.12 10.40
N SER A 7 -12.42 36.69 10.80
CA SER A 7 -13.22 36.25 11.97
C SER A 7 -13.86 34.86 11.84
N GLN A 8 -13.24 33.94 11.10
CA GLN A 8 -13.69 32.59 10.80
C GLN A 8 -12.67 31.59 11.34
N ILE A 9 -13.17 30.56 12.03
CA ILE A 9 -12.36 29.44 12.52
C ILE A 9 -12.24 28.41 11.39
N VAL A 10 -11.02 27.97 11.12
CA VAL A 10 -10.71 26.97 10.08
C VAL A 10 -10.14 25.72 10.74
N ILE A 11 -10.81 24.58 10.56
CA ILE A 11 -10.36 23.28 11.06
C ILE A 11 -10.12 22.34 9.87
N ALA A 12 -8.89 21.85 9.73
CA ALA A 12 -8.57 20.80 8.76
C ALA A 12 -9.00 19.43 9.31
N VAL A 13 -9.53 18.57 8.45
CA VAL A 13 -9.98 17.23 8.82
C VAL A 13 -9.32 16.21 7.89
N ASP A 14 -8.99 15.05 8.44
CA ASP A 14 -8.37 13.88 7.79
C ASP A 14 -6.87 14.01 7.48
N ALA A 15 -6.47 15.03 6.73
CA ALA A 15 -5.08 15.21 6.30
C ALA A 15 -4.48 16.53 6.82
N ALA A 16 -3.17 16.50 7.10
CA ALA A 16 -2.42 17.72 7.34
C ALA A 16 -2.40 18.59 6.07
N VAL A 17 -2.52 19.90 6.26
CA VAL A 17 -2.49 20.88 5.18
C VAL A 17 -1.30 21.81 5.37
N ASP A 18 -0.63 22.17 4.28
CA ASP A 18 0.43 23.20 4.28
C ASP A 18 -0.21 24.60 4.18
N ALA A 19 -0.98 24.95 5.21
CA ALA A 19 -1.68 26.22 5.34
C ALA A 19 -1.92 26.56 6.82
N ASP A 20 -2.10 27.84 7.11
CA ASP A 20 -2.49 28.30 8.44
C ASP A 20 -3.94 27.89 8.74
N VAL A 21 -4.12 27.02 9.74
CA VAL A 21 -5.42 26.52 10.23
C VAL A 21 -5.41 26.53 11.76
N ASP A 22 -6.57 26.74 12.38
CA ASP A 22 -6.67 26.84 13.85
C ASP A 22 -6.55 25.48 14.54
N ALA A 23 -6.93 24.39 13.85
CA ALA A 23 -6.75 23.03 14.32
C ALA A 23 -6.76 22.02 13.16
N THR A 24 -6.19 20.84 13.40
CA THR A 24 -6.30 19.69 12.51
C THR A 24 -6.81 18.48 13.28
N VAL A 25 -7.84 17.82 12.78
CA VAL A 25 -8.37 16.57 13.33
C VAL A 25 -8.08 15.44 12.34
N SER A 26 -7.17 14.56 12.71
CA SER A 26 -6.76 13.42 11.88
C SER A 26 -6.50 12.19 12.74
N SER A 27 -6.41 11.03 12.08
CA SER A 27 -5.96 9.80 12.73
C SER A 27 -4.46 9.90 13.08
N ASN A 28 -4.03 9.19 14.13
CA ASN A 28 -2.61 8.95 14.35
C ASN A 28 -2.09 7.98 13.29
N ASN A 29 -1.55 8.52 12.19
CA ASN A 29 -1.13 7.74 11.04
C ASN A 29 0.07 6.83 11.33
N LEU A 30 0.98 7.23 12.22
CA LEU A 30 2.09 6.38 12.67
C LEU A 30 1.56 5.14 13.39
N GLN A 31 0.68 5.35 14.40
CA GLN A 31 0.07 4.24 15.14
C GLN A 31 -0.78 3.35 14.24
N ALA A 32 -1.50 3.92 13.26
CA ALA A 32 -2.27 3.15 12.30
C ALA A 32 -1.38 2.19 11.50
N GLY A 33 -0.21 2.66 11.05
CA GLY A 33 0.81 1.82 10.40
C GLY A 33 1.34 0.71 11.30
N GLU A 34 1.67 1.05 12.55
CA GLU A 34 2.15 0.10 13.55
C GLU A 34 1.14 -1.02 13.80
N LEU A 35 -0.13 -0.68 14.03
CA LEU A 35 -1.19 -1.65 14.29
C LEU A 35 -1.46 -2.55 13.09
N ALA A 36 -1.51 -1.99 11.88
CA ALA A 36 -1.76 -2.75 10.66
C ALA A 36 -0.69 -3.81 10.43
N CYS A 37 0.58 -3.45 10.56
CA CYS A 37 1.67 -4.39 10.27
C CYS A 37 2.05 -5.27 11.47
N GLN A 38 1.74 -4.87 12.70
CA GLN A 38 1.71 -5.77 13.84
C GLN A 38 0.74 -6.93 13.57
N TYR A 39 -0.49 -6.62 13.15
CA TYR A 39 -1.50 -7.63 12.82
C TYR A 39 -1.05 -8.56 11.67
N ILE A 40 -0.44 -8.01 10.62
CA ILE A 40 0.12 -8.82 9.52
C ILE A 40 1.23 -9.74 10.03
N GLY A 41 2.19 -9.21 10.80
CA GLY A 41 3.29 -10.00 11.35
C GLY A 41 2.81 -11.15 12.25
N ASP A 42 1.83 -10.89 13.10
CA ASP A 42 1.20 -11.89 13.96
C ASP A 42 0.50 -12.99 13.13
N ARG A 43 -0.26 -12.61 12.10
CA ARG A 43 -0.94 -13.55 11.20
C ARG A 43 0.02 -14.42 10.39
N LEU A 44 1.16 -13.86 10.00
CA LEU A 44 2.24 -14.57 9.35
C LEU A 44 3.11 -15.39 10.32
N LYS A 45 2.79 -15.36 11.63
CA LYS A 45 3.54 -16.03 12.69
C LYS A 45 5.01 -15.62 12.69
N GLY A 46 5.26 -14.35 12.39
CA GLY A 46 6.58 -13.73 12.37
C GLY A 46 7.49 -14.14 11.22
N LYS A 47 6.98 -14.76 10.14
CA LYS A 47 7.82 -15.21 9.01
C LYS A 47 7.21 -14.89 7.65
N GLY A 48 8.05 -14.53 6.69
CA GLY A 48 7.67 -14.46 5.28
C GLY A 48 8.07 -13.17 4.60
N ASN A 49 7.68 -13.06 3.34
CA ASN A 49 7.95 -11.88 2.53
C ASN A 49 6.69 -11.02 2.47
N VAL A 50 6.86 -9.71 2.64
CA VAL A 50 5.78 -8.74 2.55
C VAL A 50 6.16 -7.61 1.59
N VAL A 51 5.16 -7.00 0.98
CA VAL A 51 5.31 -5.75 0.22
C VAL A 51 4.41 -4.70 0.84
N ILE A 52 4.88 -3.46 0.89
CA ILE A 52 4.10 -2.29 1.28
C ILE A 52 3.76 -1.54 0.00
N LEU A 53 2.50 -1.62 -0.40
CA LEU A 53 2.01 -0.90 -1.58
C LEU A 53 1.74 0.56 -1.18
N ASN A 54 2.59 1.47 -1.64
CA ASN A 54 2.54 2.86 -1.26
C ASN A 54 1.74 3.70 -2.28
N SER A 55 1.40 4.94 -1.94
CA SER A 55 0.68 5.87 -2.82
C SER A 55 1.45 7.18 -3.00
N ILE A 56 0.75 8.25 -3.43
CA ILE A 56 1.32 9.58 -3.54
C ILE A 56 1.95 9.98 -2.21
N SER A 57 3.14 10.58 -2.28
CA SER A 57 3.90 11.03 -1.12
C SER A 57 3.17 12.16 -0.39
N MET A 58 2.53 11.81 0.72
CA MET A 58 1.84 12.72 1.65
C MET A 58 2.29 12.37 3.08
N ASP A 59 2.22 13.32 4.01
CA ASP A 59 2.67 13.10 5.40
C ASP A 59 2.00 11.89 6.06
N SER A 60 0.67 11.75 5.91
CA SER A 60 -0.09 10.61 6.43
C SER A 60 0.38 9.26 5.88
N VAL A 61 0.75 9.23 4.60
CA VAL A 61 1.23 8.04 3.91
C VAL A 61 2.61 7.65 4.42
N ILE A 62 3.52 8.62 4.52
CA ILE A 62 4.88 8.42 5.06
C ILE A 62 4.81 7.89 6.51
N GLN A 63 3.96 8.50 7.35
CA GLN A 63 3.79 8.05 8.73
C GLN A 63 3.26 6.62 8.83
N ARG A 64 2.28 6.23 7.99
CA ARG A 64 1.78 4.84 7.97
C ARG A 64 2.86 3.84 7.53
N VAL A 65 3.67 4.18 6.53
CA VAL A 65 4.79 3.33 6.10
C VAL A 65 5.82 3.19 7.22
N ASN A 66 6.26 4.30 7.83
CA ASN A 66 7.22 4.27 8.93
C ASN A 66 6.71 3.44 10.12
N GLY A 67 5.44 3.60 10.49
CA GLY A 67 4.83 2.82 11.56
C GLY A 67 4.78 1.33 11.23
N CYS A 68 4.45 0.99 9.98
CA CYS A 68 4.48 -0.38 9.50
C CYS A 68 5.88 -0.97 9.59
N GLU A 69 6.91 -0.27 9.10
CA GLU A 69 8.31 -0.70 9.16
C GLU A 69 8.78 -0.92 10.60
N ASN A 70 8.44 0.01 11.51
CA ASN A 70 8.75 -0.10 12.93
C ASN A 70 8.14 -1.37 13.54
N ALA A 71 6.88 -1.68 13.24
CA ALA A 71 6.23 -2.90 13.73
C ALA A 71 6.86 -4.17 13.14
N LEU A 72 7.14 -4.17 11.83
CA LEU A 72 7.73 -5.32 11.14
C LEU A 72 9.18 -5.60 11.56
N SER A 73 9.94 -4.57 11.96
CA SER A 73 11.32 -4.72 12.43
C SER A 73 11.47 -5.66 13.64
N LYS A 74 10.38 -5.91 14.38
CA LYS A 74 10.33 -6.82 15.52
C LYS A 74 10.32 -8.30 15.11
N TYR A 75 10.11 -8.61 13.82
CA TYR A 75 10.05 -9.97 13.28
C TYR A 75 11.26 -10.24 12.38
N ALA A 76 12.29 -10.89 12.93
CA ALA A 76 13.55 -11.12 12.22
C ALA A 76 13.40 -11.95 10.92
N ASP A 77 12.38 -12.81 10.85
CA ASP A 77 12.11 -13.68 9.69
C ASP A 77 11.11 -13.05 8.69
N ILE A 78 10.67 -11.80 8.91
CA ILE A 78 9.90 -11.04 7.93
C ILE A 78 10.85 -10.18 7.08
N LYS A 79 10.66 -10.23 5.76
CA LYS A 79 11.40 -9.40 4.80
C LYS A 79 10.46 -8.52 4.01
N ILE A 80 10.70 -7.21 4.04
CA ILE A 80 10.03 -6.24 3.18
C ILE A 80 10.72 -6.29 1.81
N LEU A 81 10.01 -6.75 0.78
CA LEU A 81 10.54 -6.86 -0.58
C LEU A 81 10.42 -5.54 -1.37
N SER A 82 9.43 -4.71 -1.02
CA SER A 82 9.19 -3.42 -1.67
C SER A 82 8.38 -2.51 -0.74
N LYS A 83 8.69 -1.22 -0.76
CA LYS A 83 7.93 -0.16 -0.05
C LYS A 83 7.84 1.18 -0.79
N ASP A 84 8.55 1.31 -1.92
CA ASP A 84 8.77 2.60 -2.59
C ASP A 84 7.94 2.77 -3.86
N GLN A 85 7.21 1.72 -4.27
CA GLN A 85 6.39 1.79 -5.48
C GLN A 85 5.10 2.58 -5.22
N ASN A 86 4.92 3.66 -5.98
CA ASN A 86 3.76 4.55 -5.87
C ASN A 86 2.60 4.07 -6.75
N ALA A 87 1.51 3.64 -6.11
CA ALA A 87 0.26 3.21 -6.71
C ALA A 87 -0.73 4.35 -7.01
N GLU A 88 -0.28 5.61 -6.92
CA GLU A 88 -1.02 6.84 -7.26
C GLU A 88 -2.30 7.09 -6.45
N GLY A 89 -2.57 6.27 -5.42
CA GLY A 89 -3.84 6.32 -4.70
C GLY A 89 -5.04 5.93 -5.58
N SER A 90 -4.80 5.19 -6.68
CA SER A 90 -5.83 4.79 -7.63
C SER A 90 -5.93 3.27 -7.72
N ARG A 91 -7.12 2.77 -8.12
CA ARG A 91 -7.33 1.33 -8.34
C ARG A 91 -6.40 0.79 -9.43
N ASP A 92 -6.27 1.52 -10.53
CA ASP A 92 -5.45 1.10 -11.68
C ASP A 92 -3.96 1.16 -11.35
N GLY A 93 -3.50 2.18 -10.62
CA GLY A 93 -2.13 2.27 -10.14
C GLY A 93 -1.79 1.13 -9.18
N GLY A 94 -2.70 0.79 -8.27
CA GLY A 94 -2.54 -0.37 -7.38
C GLY A 94 -2.48 -1.69 -8.12
N LEU A 95 -3.36 -1.91 -9.10
CA LEU A 95 -3.35 -3.11 -9.93
C LEU A 95 -2.05 -3.25 -10.71
N ARG A 96 -1.60 -2.18 -11.35
CA ARG A 96 -0.36 -2.14 -12.13
C ARG A 96 0.84 -2.50 -11.26
N VAL A 97 1.04 -1.74 -10.17
CA VAL A 97 2.19 -1.95 -9.29
C VAL A 97 2.19 -3.33 -8.65
N MET A 98 1.03 -3.83 -8.18
CA MET A 98 0.98 -5.16 -7.59
C MET A 98 1.23 -6.26 -8.63
N SER A 99 0.74 -6.11 -9.86
CA SER A 99 1.04 -7.05 -10.96
C SER A 99 2.53 -7.06 -11.29
N ASP A 100 3.17 -5.90 -11.34
CA ASP A 100 4.61 -5.77 -11.56
C ASP A 100 5.40 -6.41 -10.40
N LEU A 101 5.00 -6.15 -9.16
CA LEU A 101 5.62 -6.75 -7.99
C LEU A 101 5.46 -8.27 -7.96
N LEU A 102 4.31 -8.82 -8.33
CA LEU A 102 4.11 -10.27 -8.39
C LEU A 102 4.94 -10.93 -9.49
N THR A 103 4.98 -10.34 -10.68
CA THR A 103 5.76 -10.88 -11.81
C THR A 103 7.27 -10.79 -11.55
N THR A 104 7.74 -9.71 -10.92
CA THR A 104 9.17 -9.53 -10.59
C THR A 104 9.60 -10.29 -9.34
N SER A 105 8.77 -10.39 -8.29
CA SER A 105 9.09 -11.10 -7.06
C SER A 105 9.00 -12.62 -7.19
N VAL A 106 8.08 -13.14 -8.03
CA VAL A 106 8.11 -14.54 -8.48
C VAL A 106 9.39 -14.81 -9.28
N ALA A 107 9.86 -13.84 -10.07
CA ALA A 107 11.14 -13.93 -10.78
C ALA A 107 12.38 -13.72 -9.89
N THR A 108 12.27 -13.15 -8.67
CA THR A 108 13.43 -12.96 -7.77
C THR A 108 13.86 -14.26 -7.08
N LYS A 109 13.15 -15.37 -7.30
CA LYS A 109 13.68 -16.73 -7.05
C LYS A 109 14.48 -17.30 -8.22
N VAL A 110 14.61 -16.58 -9.33
CA VAL A 110 15.62 -16.86 -10.35
C VAL A 110 16.89 -16.13 -9.92
N GLY A 111 17.62 -16.79 -9.01
CA GLY A 111 18.93 -16.32 -8.56
C GLY A 111 19.88 -16.11 -9.74
N GLU A 112 20.81 -15.18 -9.53
CA GLU A 112 22.08 -14.98 -10.23
C GLU A 112 22.50 -16.13 -11.17
N THR A 113 22.04 -16.11 -12.41
CA THR A 113 22.77 -16.66 -13.54
C THR A 113 22.59 -15.73 -14.72
N ASN A 114 23.73 -15.31 -15.26
CA ASN A 114 23.97 -14.47 -16.42
C ASN A 114 22.85 -14.39 -17.46
N PHE A 115 22.65 -13.16 -17.96
CA PHE A 115 21.98 -12.82 -19.20
C PHE A 115 22.10 -13.93 -20.27
N GLY A 116 20.99 -14.61 -20.48
CA GLY A 116 20.71 -15.43 -21.63
C GLY A 116 19.21 -15.44 -21.80
N CYS A 117 18.71 -14.83 -22.87
CA CYS A 117 17.33 -15.03 -23.30
C CYS A 117 17.11 -16.54 -23.43
N VAL A 118 16.39 -17.14 -22.47
CA VAL A 118 15.87 -18.49 -22.62
C VAL A 118 14.40 -18.36 -22.96
N ASP A 119 14.15 -18.60 -24.24
CA ASP A 119 12.85 -18.80 -24.86
C ASP A 119 12.04 -19.82 -24.06
N PHE A 120 11.14 -19.33 -23.19
CA PHE A 120 10.14 -20.17 -22.55
C PHE A 120 9.00 -20.37 -23.53
N GLY A 121 9.11 -21.45 -24.30
CA GLY A 121 8.09 -21.95 -25.19
C GLY A 121 6.71 -21.93 -24.53
N LEU A 122 5.81 -21.20 -25.17
CA LEU A 122 4.37 -21.18 -24.93
C LEU A 122 3.85 -22.61 -24.76
N LYS A 123 3.48 -22.96 -23.52
CA LYS A 123 2.47 -23.97 -23.26
C LYS A 123 1.39 -23.34 -22.40
N SER A 124 0.22 -23.26 -23.02
CA SER A 124 -1.06 -22.79 -22.53
C SER A 124 -1.29 -23.17 -21.07
N PHE A 125 -1.35 -22.17 -20.20
CA PHE A 125 -2.05 -22.26 -18.92
C PHE A 125 -3.24 -21.31 -19.00
N GLU A 126 -4.40 -21.91 -19.24
CA GLU A 126 -5.69 -21.26 -19.30
C GLU A 126 -6.07 -20.85 -17.87
N PHE A 127 -5.89 -19.57 -17.54
CA PHE A 127 -6.40 -18.99 -16.30
C PHE A 127 -7.89 -18.79 -16.50
N LYS A 128 -8.70 -19.67 -15.90
CA LYS A 128 -10.15 -19.55 -15.89
C LYS A 128 -10.52 -18.35 -15.03
N LEU A 129 -10.82 -17.24 -15.68
CA LEU A 129 -11.50 -16.10 -15.08
C LEU A 129 -12.94 -16.56 -14.78
N GLU A 130 -13.24 -16.86 -13.51
CA GLU A 130 -14.62 -16.85 -13.05
C GLU A 130 -15.02 -15.40 -12.77
N GLU A 131 -16.06 -14.98 -13.48
CA GLU A 131 -16.68 -13.66 -13.46
C GLU A 131 -17.07 -13.20 -12.07
N GLN A 132 -16.99 -11.88 -11.90
CA GLN A 132 -17.62 -11.14 -10.82
C GLN A 132 -19.13 -11.22 -11.01
N ASP A 133 -19.86 -11.70 -10.00
CA ASP A 133 -21.31 -11.51 -9.92
C ASP A 133 -21.78 -11.58 -8.46
N GLU A 134 -21.31 -10.65 -7.62
CA GLU A 134 -21.91 -10.38 -6.31
C GLU A 134 -21.56 -8.99 -5.75
N CYS A 135 -21.86 -7.92 -6.50
CA CYS A 135 -22.03 -6.58 -5.92
C CYS A 135 -22.84 -5.62 -6.82
N GLU A 136 -23.97 -6.08 -7.35
CA GLU A 136 -24.97 -5.20 -7.98
C GLU A 136 -26.40 -5.53 -7.53
N LYS A 137 -26.58 -5.90 -6.26
CA LYS A 137 -27.90 -6.17 -5.67
C LYS A 137 -28.37 -5.24 -4.55
N ASP A 138 -27.55 -4.31 -4.08
CA ASP A 138 -27.91 -3.42 -2.97
C ASP A 138 -27.92 -1.92 -3.32
N ARG A 139 -28.30 -1.57 -4.56
CA ARG A 139 -28.65 -0.17 -4.92
C ARG A 139 -30.14 0.02 -5.16
N ASN A 140 -30.94 -0.45 -4.20
CA ASN A 140 -32.31 0.02 -4.03
C ASN A 140 -32.60 0.26 -2.55
N CYS A 141 -32.09 1.37 -2.02
CA CYS A 141 -32.66 2.03 -0.85
C CYS A 141 -33.23 3.36 -1.32
N ASN A 142 -34.56 3.48 -1.18
CA ASN A 142 -35.33 4.70 -1.28
C ASN A 142 -34.78 5.82 -0.38
#